data_AF-A0A3L7K7C9-F1
#
_entry.id   AF-A0A3L7K7C9-F1
#
_cell.length_a   1.000
_cell.length_b   1.000
_cell.length_c   1.000
_cell.angle_alpha   90.00
_cell.angle_beta   90.00
_cell.angle_gamma   90.00
#
_symmetry.space_group_name_H-M   'P 1'
#
loop_
_entity.id
_entity.type
_entity.pdbx_description
1 polymer ?
#
loop_
_entity_poly.entity_id
_entity_poly.type
_entity_poly.pdbx_seq_one_letter_code
_entity_poly.pdbx_strand_id
1 'polypeptide(L)'
;MSVMSRYNKGNIFIKGENKGMNKKFYDYHVWANKRVFTHLKSLPEGICDKELDSGFPSISAVLKHIYLTDFVWLQTMQGSAFDETRQLAVKKRGLIQELSLQELEAEYEVLAHSFNKFFQENKSVMDQGFTVKHPELGEVETTLADLALHVSNHGTYHRGNITTMLRQIGHPGPSTDYVYFIYEHAKQ
;
A
#
# COMPACT_ATOMS: atom_id res chain seq x y z
N MET A 1 19.03 18.36 39.59
CA MET A 1 17.85 17.53 39.94
C MET A 1 16.78 17.79 38.88
N SER A 2 16.85 17.17 37.71
CA SER A 2 16.12 15.94 37.31
C SER A 2 14.67 15.91 37.78
N VAL A 3 13.74 16.16 36.85
CA VAL A 3 12.37 15.63 36.92
C VAL A 3 12.13 14.87 35.61
N MET A 4 12.57 13.61 35.61
CA MET A 4 12.10 12.59 34.69
C MET A 4 10.78 11.98 35.19
N SER A 5 10.02 11.43 34.24
CA SER A 5 8.99 10.39 34.40
C SER A 5 7.59 10.92 34.75
N ARG A 6 6.53 10.63 33.99
CA ARG A 6 6.17 9.34 33.38
C ARG A 6 5.38 9.55 32.08
N TYR A 7 5.90 9.05 30.96
CA TYR A 7 5.07 8.71 29.80
C TYR A 7 4.32 7.43 30.13
N ASN A 8 2.99 7.51 30.17
CA ASN A 8 2.13 6.36 30.34
C ASN A 8 2.08 5.59 29.02
N LYS A 9 2.80 4.47 28.91
CA LYS A 9 2.64 3.49 27.82
C LYS A 9 1.31 2.76 28.03
N GLY A 10 0.21 3.42 27.71
CA GLY A 10 -1.06 2.76 27.52
C GLY A 10 -1.02 2.03 26.18
N ASN A 11 -0.97 0.71 26.18
CA ASN A 11 -1.29 -0.09 25.00
C ASN A 11 -2.73 0.25 24.59
N ILE A 12 -2.89 1.08 23.56
CA ILE A 12 -4.19 1.28 22.92
C ILE A 12 -4.43 0.03 22.06
N PHE A 13 -4.93 -1.03 22.68
CA PHE A 13 -5.54 -2.12 21.94
C PHE A 13 -6.89 -1.63 21.41
N ILE A 14 -6.97 -1.26 20.14
CA ILE A 14 -8.26 -1.10 19.46
C ILE A 14 -8.81 -2.51 19.20
N LYS A 15 -9.41 -3.13 20.21
CA LYS A 15 -10.17 -4.38 20.03
C LYS A 15 -11.55 -4.04 19.48
N GLY A 16 -11.65 -3.98 18.15
CA GLY A 16 -12.91 -4.09 17.43
C GLY A 16 -12.85 -5.30 16.51
N GLU A 17 -13.61 -6.36 16.81
CA GLU A 17 -13.77 -7.48 15.88
C GLU A 17 -14.42 -6.96 14.59
N ASN A 18 -13.65 -6.88 13.51
CA ASN A 18 -14.15 -6.43 12.22
C ASN A 18 -13.73 -7.40 11.11
N LYS A 19 -14.04 -8.68 11.34
CA LYS A 19 -13.70 -9.84 10.49
C LYS A 19 -14.10 -9.67 9.01
N GLY A 20 -15.05 -8.79 8.69
CA GLY A 20 -15.47 -8.45 7.32
C GLY A 20 -14.86 -7.17 6.72
N MET A 21 -14.28 -6.29 7.54
CA MET A 21 -13.83 -4.97 7.11
C MET A 21 -12.43 -5.00 6.47
N ASN A 22 -11.57 -5.93 6.90
CA ASN A 22 -10.16 -5.98 6.51
C ASN A 22 -9.96 -6.44 5.06
N LYS A 23 -10.66 -7.51 4.63
CA LYS A 23 -10.68 -7.91 3.21
C LYS A 23 -11.24 -6.78 2.33
N LYS A 24 -12.27 -6.10 2.80
CA LYS A 24 -12.91 -4.99 2.08
C LYS A 24 -11.96 -3.81 1.86
N PHE A 25 -11.01 -3.56 2.77
CA PHE A 25 -9.98 -2.54 2.58
C PHE A 25 -8.93 -2.95 1.55
N TYR A 26 -8.47 -4.20 1.55
CA TYR A 26 -7.54 -4.66 0.52
C TYR A 26 -8.20 -4.73 -0.87
N ASP A 27 -9.44 -5.20 -0.95
CA ASP A 27 -10.23 -5.18 -2.20
C ASP A 27 -10.36 -3.74 -2.75
N TYR A 28 -10.62 -2.77 -1.87
CA TYR A 28 -10.61 -1.35 -2.23
C TYR A 28 -9.24 -0.89 -2.75
N HIS A 29 -8.15 -1.27 -2.09
CA HIS A 29 -6.80 -0.89 -2.51
C HIS A 29 -6.51 -1.40 -3.94
N VAL A 30 -6.86 -2.65 -4.25
CA VAL A 30 -6.72 -3.23 -5.59
C VAL A 30 -7.59 -2.48 -6.62
N TRP A 31 -8.86 -2.20 -6.28
CA TRP A 31 -9.76 -1.41 -7.14
C TRP A 31 -9.20 -0.01 -7.41
N ALA A 32 -8.68 0.67 -6.39
CA ALA A 32 -8.17 2.03 -6.50
C ALA A 32 -6.92 2.08 -7.39
N ASN A 33 -6.01 1.11 -7.26
CA ASN A 33 -4.83 0.99 -8.14
C ASN A 33 -5.26 0.76 -9.59
N LYS A 34 -6.17 -0.19 -9.84
CA LYS A 34 -6.70 -0.44 -11.20
C LYS A 34 -7.33 0.80 -11.82
N ARG A 35 -8.06 1.59 -11.02
CA ARG A 35 -8.66 2.85 -11.48
C ARG A 35 -7.59 3.88 -11.87
N VAL A 36 -6.51 3.98 -11.09
CA VAL A 36 -5.36 4.85 -11.39
C VAL A 36 -4.68 4.42 -12.69
N PHE A 37 -4.33 3.15 -12.84
CA PHE A 37 -3.73 2.64 -14.08
C PHE A 37 -4.63 2.85 -15.30
N THR A 38 -5.93 2.55 -15.18
CA THR A 38 -6.92 2.78 -16.23
C THR A 38 -6.95 4.25 -16.66
N HIS A 39 -6.96 5.18 -15.69
CA HIS A 39 -6.94 6.61 -15.97
C HIS A 39 -5.64 7.04 -16.64
N LEU A 40 -4.48 6.63 -16.13
CA LEU A 40 -3.18 7.00 -16.69
C LEU A 40 -3.01 6.51 -18.13
N LYS A 41 -3.51 5.31 -18.46
CA LYS A 41 -3.51 4.77 -19.84
C LYS A 41 -4.42 5.55 -20.80
N SER A 42 -5.35 6.37 -20.29
CA SER A 42 -6.19 7.25 -21.12
C SER A 42 -5.55 8.61 -21.43
N LEU A 43 -4.45 8.95 -20.76
CA LEU A 43 -3.74 10.20 -20.92
C LEU A 43 -2.67 10.11 -22.02
N PRO A 44 -2.18 11.24 -22.57
CA PRO A 44 -1.04 11.26 -23.47
C PRO A 44 0.17 10.48 -22.97
N GLU A 45 0.88 9.84 -23.90
CA GLU A 45 2.10 9.08 -23.61
C GLU A 45 3.18 9.96 -22.96
N GLY A 46 4.01 9.38 -22.09
CA GLY A 46 5.10 10.07 -21.40
C GLY A 46 4.69 10.92 -20.19
N ILE A 47 3.39 11.11 -19.94
CA ILE A 47 2.92 11.84 -18.74
C ILE A 47 3.41 11.20 -17.44
N CYS A 48 3.48 9.87 -17.39
CA CYS A 48 3.88 9.16 -16.17
C CYS A 48 5.34 9.41 -15.79
N ASP A 49 6.21 9.65 -16.76
CA ASP A 49 7.66 9.78 -16.59
C ASP A 49 8.13 11.24 -16.61
N LYS A 50 7.21 12.18 -16.80
CA LYS A 50 7.51 13.62 -16.73
C LYS A 50 8.03 13.99 -15.34
N GLU A 51 9.19 14.65 -15.33
CA GLU A 51 9.79 15.17 -14.09
C GLU A 51 8.95 16.31 -13.50
N LEU A 52 8.75 16.27 -12.19
CA LEU A 52 7.97 17.24 -11.44
C LEU A 52 8.68 17.66 -10.16
N ASP A 53 8.56 18.94 -9.83
CA ASP A 53 8.98 19.47 -8.53
C ASP A 53 7.91 19.14 -7.48
N SER A 54 8.03 17.95 -6.91
CA SER A 54 7.11 17.38 -5.92
C SER A 54 7.87 16.40 -5.01
N GLY A 55 7.20 15.87 -3.98
CA GLY A 55 7.80 14.86 -3.09
C GLY A 55 8.24 13.57 -3.80
N PHE A 56 7.81 13.37 -5.05
CA PHE A 56 8.29 12.33 -5.95
C PHE A 56 8.67 12.95 -7.30
N PRO A 57 9.73 12.43 -7.97
CA PRO A 57 10.21 12.99 -9.22
C PRO A 57 9.25 12.77 -10.39
N SER A 58 8.39 11.74 -10.35
CA SER A 58 7.42 11.45 -11.42
C SER A 58 6.26 10.59 -10.89
N ILE A 59 5.16 10.52 -11.65
CA ILE A 59 4.00 9.66 -11.30
C ILE A 59 4.42 8.19 -11.29
N SER A 60 5.26 7.78 -12.26
CA SER A 60 5.88 6.47 -12.34
C SER A 60 6.65 6.12 -11.06
N ALA A 61 7.38 7.08 -10.49
CA ALA A 61 8.07 6.90 -9.21
C ALA A 61 7.11 6.66 -8.03
N VAL A 62 5.96 7.35 -8.00
CA VAL A 62 4.92 7.12 -6.97
C VAL A 62 4.33 5.70 -7.08
N LEU A 63 4.02 5.25 -8.30
CA LEU A 63 3.49 3.90 -8.54
C LEU A 63 4.49 2.81 -8.13
N LYS A 64 5.77 2.99 -8.46
CA LYS A 64 6.83 2.05 -8.06
C LYS A 64 7.04 2.04 -6.54
N HIS A 65 6.89 3.19 -5.88
CA HIS A 65 6.94 3.30 -4.42
C HIS A 65 5.79 2.56 -3.73
N ILE A 66 4.54 2.79 -4.16
CA ILE A 66 3.37 2.07 -3.63
C ILE A 66 3.59 0.56 -3.77
N TYR A 67 3.94 0.09 -4.98
CA TYR A 67 4.18 -1.33 -5.26
C TYR A 67 5.24 -1.91 -4.32
N LEU A 68 6.37 -1.22 -4.16
CA LEU A 68 7.48 -1.71 -3.36
C LEU A 68 7.11 -1.78 -1.87
N THR A 69 6.36 -0.80 -1.36
CA THR A 69 5.86 -0.84 0.01
C THR A 69 4.88 -2.00 0.21
N ASP A 70 3.95 -2.23 -0.73
CA ASP A 70 3.02 -3.35 -0.67
C ASP A 70 3.77 -4.69 -0.67
N PHE A 71 4.78 -4.83 -1.54
CA PHE A 71 5.65 -6.01 -1.60
C PHE A 71 6.37 -6.25 -0.27
N VAL A 72 6.99 -5.20 0.31
CA VAL A 72 7.68 -5.29 1.61
C VAL A 72 6.75 -5.79 2.69
N TRP A 73 5.54 -5.22 2.80
CA TRP A 73 4.59 -5.62 3.83
C TRP A 73 4.05 -7.04 3.62
N LEU A 74 3.89 -7.50 2.38
CA LEU A 74 3.55 -8.89 2.13
C LEU A 74 4.66 -9.83 2.62
N GLN A 75 5.93 -9.52 2.35
CA GLN A 75 7.05 -10.32 2.85
C GLN A 75 7.09 -10.32 4.40
N THR A 76 6.86 -9.16 5.03
CA THR A 76 6.79 -9.06 6.49
C THR A 76 5.64 -9.89 7.05
N MET A 77 4.46 -9.85 6.45
CA MET A 77 3.31 -10.66 6.85
C MET A 77 3.54 -12.16 6.66
N GLN A 78 4.36 -12.55 5.68
CA GLN A 78 4.78 -13.93 5.44
C GLN A 78 5.85 -14.43 6.44
N GLY A 79 6.32 -13.55 7.34
CA GLY A 79 7.27 -13.90 8.39
C GLY A 79 8.74 -13.82 7.97
N SER A 80 9.07 -13.21 6.83
CA SER A 80 10.47 -12.95 6.46
C SER A 80 11.18 -12.09 7.50
N ALA A 81 12.45 -12.41 7.76
CA ALA A 81 13.27 -11.59 8.65
C ALA A 81 13.53 -10.21 8.02
N PHE A 82 13.75 -9.17 8.85
CA PHE A 82 13.95 -7.80 8.37
C PHE A 82 15.05 -7.68 7.29
N ASP A 83 16.21 -8.29 7.52
CA ASP A 83 17.33 -8.22 6.58
C ASP A 83 17.02 -8.95 5.27
N GLU A 84 16.26 -10.03 5.32
CA GLU A 84 15.78 -10.76 4.15
C GLU A 84 14.78 -9.90 3.36
N THR A 85 13.76 -9.35 4.02
CA THR A 85 12.80 -8.42 3.41
C THR A 85 13.50 -7.25 2.74
N ARG A 86 14.54 -6.69 3.39
CA ARG A 86 15.35 -5.59 2.83
C ARG A 86 16.08 -6.01 1.56
N GLN A 87 16.72 -7.18 1.55
CA GLN A 87 17.41 -7.69 0.36
C GLN A 87 16.44 -7.96 -0.80
N LEU A 88 15.29 -8.56 -0.49
CA LEU A 88 14.22 -8.78 -1.47
C LEU A 88 13.69 -7.46 -2.03
N ALA A 89 13.52 -6.44 -1.19
CA ALA A 89 13.08 -5.12 -1.62
C ALA A 89 14.09 -4.43 -2.54
N VAL A 90 15.40 -4.52 -2.24
CA VAL A 90 16.46 -3.99 -3.12
C VAL A 90 16.43 -4.67 -4.49
N LYS A 91 16.36 -6.02 -4.50
CA LYS A 91 16.25 -6.79 -5.75
C LYS A 91 15.00 -6.40 -6.52
N LYS A 92 13.84 -6.34 -5.85
CA LYS A 92 12.57 -6.02 -6.49
C LYS A 92 12.54 -4.58 -7.03
N ARG A 93 13.13 -3.62 -6.32
CA ARG A 93 13.31 -2.23 -6.81
C ARG A 93 14.06 -2.20 -8.13
N GLY A 94 15.17 -2.93 -8.25
CA GLY A 94 15.94 -3.00 -9.48
C GLY A 94 15.15 -3.59 -10.64
N LEU A 95 14.31 -4.60 -10.39
CA LEU A 95 13.46 -5.21 -11.41
C LEU A 95 12.35 -4.29 -11.90
N ILE A 96 11.73 -3.52 -11.01
CA ILE A 96 10.58 -2.66 -11.37
C ILE A 96 11.02 -1.30 -11.94
N GLN A 97 12.30 -0.93 -11.84
CA GLN A 97 12.79 0.41 -12.17
C GLN A 97 12.56 0.75 -13.66
N GLU A 98 12.78 -0.21 -14.55
CA GLU A 98 12.71 -0.04 -15.99
C GLU A 98 11.37 -0.49 -16.60
N LEU A 99 10.42 -0.93 -15.76
CA LEU A 99 9.13 -1.39 -16.26
C LEU A 99 8.32 -0.21 -16.82
N SER A 100 7.71 -0.45 -17.97
CA SER A 100 6.66 0.39 -18.53
C SER A 100 5.43 0.41 -17.62
N LEU A 101 4.52 1.35 -17.86
CA LEU A 101 3.25 1.43 -17.11
C LEU A 101 2.44 0.13 -17.20
N GLN A 102 2.45 -0.53 -18.37
CA GLN A 102 1.70 -1.77 -18.60
C GLN A 102 2.36 -2.97 -17.90
N GLU A 103 3.68 -3.09 -17.93
CA GLU A 103 4.40 -4.14 -17.21
C GLU A 103 4.28 -3.97 -15.69
N LEU A 104 4.34 -2.72 -15.22
CA LEU A 104 4.13 -2.42 -13.80
C LEU A 104 2.71 -2.80 -13.36
N GLU A 105 1.68 -2.50 -14.17
CA GLU A 105 0.30 -2.91 -13.88
C GLU A 105 0.18 -4.44 -13.77
N ALA A 106 0.84 -5.19 -14.66
CA ALA A 106 0.88 -6.66 -14.59
C ALA A 106 1.54 -7.16 -13.29
N GLU A 107 2.62 -6.52 -12.84
CA GLU A 107 3.24 -6.82 -11.54
C GLU A 107 2.27 -6.54 -10.38
N TYR A 108 1.49 -5.45 -10.43
CA TYR A 108 0.43 -5.17 -9.45
C TYR A 108 -0.64 -6.27 -9.41
N GLU A 109 -1.01 -6.84 -10.56
CA GLU A 109 -1.97 -7.95 -10.62
C GLU A 109 -1.41 -9.22 -9.97
N VAL A 110 -0.14 -9.55 -10.25
CA VAL A 110 0.57 -10.67 -9.61
C VAL A 110 0.66 -10.47 -8.10
N LEU A 111 0.98 -9.26 -7.66
CA LEU A 111 1.07 -8.92 -6.24
C LEU A 111 -0.31 -9.03 -5.58
N ALA A 112 -1.36 -8.50 -6.20
CA ALA A 112 -2.74 -8.61 -5.71
C ALA A 112 -3.19 -10.07 -5.59
N HIS A 113 -2.81 -10.93 -6.54
CA HIS A 113 -3.08 -12.37 -6.44
C HIS A 113 -2.34 -13.01 -5.24
N SER A 114 -1.09 -12.62 -5.02
CA SER A 114 -0.27 -13.12 -3.91
C SER A 114 -0.85 -12.73 -2.54
N PHE A 115 -1.29 -11.48 -2.38
CA PHE A 115 -2.01 -11.04 -1.18
C PHE A 115 -3.33 -11.78 -0.98
N ASN A 116 -4.13 -11.93 -2.04
CA ASN A 116 -5.39 -12.67 -1.95
C ASN A 116 -5.17 -14.11 -1.49
N LYS A 117 -4.20 -14.81 -2.08
CA LYS A 117 -3.81 -16.16 -1.66
C LYS A 117 -3.40 -16.17 -0.18
N PHE A 118 -2.50 -15.29 0.22
CA PHE A 118 -2.02 -15.18 1.59
C PHE A 118 -3.16 -14.95 2.59
N PHE A 119 -4.08 -14.01 2.31
CA PHE A 119 -5.21 -13.74 3.19
C PHE A 119 -6.22 -14.89 3.25
N GLN A 120 -6.41 -15.64 2.17
CA GLN A 120 -7.27 -16.84 2.21
C GLN A 120 -6.66 -17.93 3.08
N GLU A 121 -5.35 -18.18 2.93
CA GLU A 121 -4.61 -19.18 3.71
C GLU A 121 -4.56 -18.82 5.21
N ASN A 122 -4.55 -17.52 5.54
CA ASN A 122 -4.42 -17.02 6.91
C ASN A 122 -5.73 -16.44 7.49
N LYS A 123 -6.89 -16.73 6.89
CA LYS A 123 -8.18 -16.14 7.26
C LYS A 123 -8.54 -16.32 8.74
N SER A 124 -8.19 -17.45 9.35
CA SER A 124 -8.50 -17.77 10.75
C SER A 124 -7.61 -17.04 11.77
N VAL A 125 -6.50 -16.46 11.32
CA VAL A 125 -5.49 -15.82 12.17
C VAL A 125 -5.35 -14.31 11.91
N MET A 126 -6.23 -13.72 11.10
CA MET A 126 -6.14 -12.30 10.71
C MET A 126 -6.10 -11.33 11.89
N ASP A 127 -6.83 -11.63 12.96
CA ASP A 127 -6.91 -10.81 14.17
C ASP A 127 -6.00 -11.34 15.31
N GLN A 128 -5.16 -12.35 15.03
CA GLN A 128 -4.21 -12.87 16.01
C GLN A 128 -2.98 -11.96 16.08
N GLY A 129 -2.55 -11.66 17.31
CA GLY A 129 -1.40 -10.82 17.56
C GLY A 129 -0.08 -11.51 17.20
N PHE A 130 0.82 -10.77 16.56
CA PHE A 130 2.20 -11.17 16.34
C PHE A 130 3.14 -9.95 16.40
N THR A 131 4.42 -10.19 16.62
CA THR A 131 5.42 -9.12 16.72
C THR A 131 6.03 -8.83 15.37
N VAL A 132 6.04 -7.56 14.97
CA VAL A 132 6.81 -7.06 13.85
C VAL A 132 7.94 -6.16 14.34
N LYS A 133 9.05 -6.14 13.60
CA LYS A 133 10.22 -5.31 13.89
C LYS A 133 10.40 -4.25 12.81
N HIS A 134 10.40 -2.98 13.23
CA HIS A 134 10.78 -1.85 12.40
C HIS A 134 12.24 -1.45 12.70
N PRO A 135 13.05 -1.10 11.70
CA PRO A 135 14.46 -0.75 11.89
C PRO A 135 14.66 0.45 12.82
N GLU A 136 13.74 1.42 12.77
CA GLU A 136 13.86 2.68 13.52
C GLU A 136 12.89 2.78 14.71
N LEU A 137 11.77 2.05 14.67
CA LEU A 137 10.69 2.18 15.66
C LEU A 137 10.71 1.04 16.69
N GLY A 138 11.58 0.05 16.49
CA GLY A 138 11.67 -1.13 17.34
C GLY A 138 10.57 -2.15 17.05
N GLU A 139 10.22 -2.93 18.06
CA GLU A 139 9.23 -4.01 17.95
C GLU A 139 7.85 -3.54 18.42
N VAL A 140 6.81 -4.04 17.75
CA VAL A 140 5.42 -3.78 18.10
C VAL A 140 4.58 -5.04 17.90
N GLU A 141 3.65 -5.30 18.83
CA GLU A 141 2.60 -6.30 18.63
C GLU A 141 1.50 -5.71 17.75
N THR A 142 1.12 -6.43 16.70
CA THR A 142 0.10 -6.03 15.73
C THR A 142 -0.62 -7.26 15.16
N THR A 143 -1.52 -7.07 14.21
CA THR A 143 -2.30 -8.13 13.56
C THR A 143 -2.16 -8.06 12.04
N LEU A 144 -2.43 -9.17 11.34
CA LEU A 144 -2.43 -9.14 9.86
C LEU A 144 -3.50 -8.18 9.34
N ALA A 145 -4.60 -8.04 10.07
CA ALA A 145 -5.65 -7.06 9.82
C ALA A 145 -5.14 -5.62 9.84
N ASP A 146 -4.40 -5.23 10.87
CA ASP A 146 -3.83 -3.87 10.99
C ASP A 146 -2.82 -3.59 9.87
N LEU A 147 -1.99 -4.58 9.51
CA LEU A 147 -1.03 -4.42 8.42
C LEU A 147 -1.72 -4.34 7.05
N ALA A 148 -2.79 -5.10 6.82
CA ALA A 148 -3.60 -4.98 5.61
C ALA A 148 -4.25 -3.59 5.49
N LEU A 149 -4.75 -3.05 6.61
CA LEU A 149 -5.26 -1.68 6.68
C LEU A 149 -4.15 -0.66 6.39
N HIS A 150 -2.96 -0.85 6.97
CA HIS A 150 -1.80 0.00 6.70
C HIS A 150 -1.46 0.06 5.21
N VAL A 151 -1.35 -1.10 4.54
CA VAL A 151 -1.10 -1.19 3.10
C VAL A 151 -2.15 -0.42 2.30
N SER A 152 -3.44 -0.61 2.62
CA SER A 152 -4.53 0.14 1.99
C SER A 152 -4.39 1.65 2.18
N ASN A 153 -4.17 2.08 3.42
CA ASN A 153 -4.08 3.49 3.81
C ASN A 153 -2.84 4.20 3.24
N HIS A 154 -1.67 3.53 3.24
CA HIS A 154 -0.45 4.02 2.60
C HIS A 154 -0.66 4.23 1.10
N GLY A 155 -1.34 3.29 0.43
CA GLY A 155 -1.76 3.45 -0.95
C GLY A 155 -2.64 4.69 -1.17
N THR A 156 -3.61 4.95 -0.28
CA THR A 156 -4.49 6.13 -0.38
C THR A 156 -3.71 7.43 -0.25
N TYR A 157 -2.80 7.51 0.73
CA TYR A 157 -1.92 8.66 0.91
C TYR A 157 -1.14 8.99 -0.37
N HIS A 158 -0.49 7.99 -0.98
CA HIS A 158 0.34 8.22 -2.17
C HIS A 158 -0.44 8.35 -3.48
N ARG A 159 -1.63 7.75 -3.62
CA ARG A 159 -2.54 8.07 -4.73
C ARG A 159 -3.01 9.54 -4.69
N GLY A 160 -3.04 10.15 -3.49
CA GLY A 160 -3.21 11.60 -3.32
C GLY A 160 -2.09 12.43 -3.96
N ASN A 161 -0.83 11.96 -3.89
CA ASN A 161 0.29 12.59 -4.61
C ASN A 161 0.07 12.52 -6.13
N ILE A 162 -0.36 11.37 -6.67
CA ILE A 162 -0.66 11.21 -8.10
C ILE A 162 -1.72 12.21 -8.56
N THR A 163 -2.80 12.37 -7.77
CA THR A 163 -3.86 13.34 -8.08
C THR A 163 -3.33 14.77 -8.13
N THR A 164 -2.44 15.13 -7.19
CA THR A 164 -1.83 16.46 -7.15
C THR A 164 -0.88 16.68 -8.33
N MET A 165 -0.05 15.68 -8.63
CA MET A 165 0.91 15.71 -9.75
C MET A 165 0.21 15.82 -11.10
N LEU A 166 -0.87 15.06 -11.33
CA LEU A 166 -1.70 15.18 -12.52
C LEU A 166 -2.26 16.60 -12.68
N ARG A 167 -2.75 17.21 -11.59
CA ARG A 167 -3.25 18.59 -11.62
C ARG A 167 -2.15 19.61 -11.97
N GLN A 168 -0.93 19.42 -11.47
CA GLN A 168 0.21 20.31 -11.80
C GLN A 168 0.51 20.32 -13.32
N ILE A 169 0.25 19.22 -14.01
CA ILE A 169 0.47 19.11 -15.46
C ILE A 169 -0.81 19.27 -16.29
N GLY A 170 -1.89 19.79 -15.71
CA GLY A 170 -3.11 20.14 -16.42
C GLY A 170 -4.10 18.99 -16.65
N HIS A 171 -3.94 17.86 -15.95
CA HIS A 171 -4.83 16.71 -16.07
C HIS A 171 -5.62 16.47 -14.76
N PRO A 172 -6.89 16.05 -14.82
CA PRO A 172 -7.61 15.64 -13.63
C PRO A 172 -7.00 14.32 -13.09
N GLY A 173 -7.05 14.14 -11.77
CA GLY A 173 -6.77 12.83 -11.15
C GLY A 173 -8.04 11.99 -11.04
N PRO A 174 -7.94 10.65 -11.04
CA PRO A 174 -9.09 9.78 -10.84
C PRO A 174 -9.54 9.86 -9.38
N SER A 175 -10.85 9.94 -9.14
CA SER A 175 -11.36 9.84 -7.78
C SER A 175 -11.18 8.41 -7.26
N THR A 176 -10.53 8.28 -6.12
CA THR A 176 -10.28 6.99 -5.45
C THR A 176 -10.88 6.97 -4.05
N ASP A 177 -11.83 7.86 -3.75
CA ASP A 177 -12.52 7.86 -2.46
C ASP A 177 -13.28 6.54 -2.26
N TYR A 178 -13.22 6.02 -1.04
CA TYR A 178 -13.80 4.72 -0.69
C TYR A 178 -15.30 4.60 -1.00
N VAL A 179 -16.04 5.72 -0.98
CA VAL A 179 -17.47 5.73 -1.30
C VAL A 179 -17.73 5.24 -2.74
N TYR A 180 -16.89 5.59 -3.71
CA TYR A 180 -17.06 5.13 -5.10
C TYR A 180 -16.92 3.61 -5.20
N PHE A 181 -15.96 3.03 -4.48
CA PHE A 181 -15.80 1.58 -4.38
C PHE A 181 -17.08 0.92 -3.83
N ILE A 182 -17.66 1.46 -2.75
CA ILE A 182 -18.91 0.93 -2.18
C ILE A 182 -20.04 0.95 -3.22
N TYR A 183 -20.26 2.09 -3.89
CA TYR A 183 -21.37 2.26 -4.82
C TYR A 183 -21.22 1.40 -6.09
N GLU A 184 -19.99 1.21 -6.58
CA GLU A 184 -19.73 0.36 -7.75
C GLU A 184 -19.95 -1.13 -7.43
N HIS A 185 -19.60 -1.58 -6.23
CA HIS A 185 -19.77 -2.98 -5.83
C HIS A 185 -21.17 -3.30 -5.31
N ALA A 186 -21.96 -2.31 -4.93
CA ALA A 186 -23.37 -2.49 -4.57
C ALA A 186 -24.29 -2.63 -5.80
N LYS A 187 -23.81 -2.26 -6.99
CA LYS A 187 -24.56 -2.31 -8.26
C LYS A 187 -24.27 -3.55 -9.12
N GLN A 188 -23.38 -4.43 -8.66
CA GLN A 188 -23.04 -5.71 -9.28
C GLN A 188 -23.84 -6.83 -8.61
#